data_AF-A0A382RT24-F1
#
_entry.id   AF-A0A382RT24-F1
#
_cell.length_a   1.000
_cell.length_b   1.000
_cell.length_c   1.000
_cell.angle_alpha   90.00
_cell.angle_beta   90.00
_cell.angle_gamma   90.00
#
_symmetry.space_group_name_H-M   'P 1'
#
loop_
_entity.id
_entity.type
_entity.pdbx_description
1 polymer ?
#
loop_
_entity_poly.entity_id
_entity_poly.type
_entity_poly.pdbx_seq_one_letter_code
_entity_poly.pdbx_strand_id
1 'polypeptide(L)'
;FLRDELLPRFRLSGWAPDWYAGFPAYHFYMVVPMLAIVAINVGLVAPLSVVVALAAAAGAVALISRRPRGWVPGLWGTGAVVVLALPVHYGVAFKLVTVAGLVAMPVAGWALGYLAGLPPPGPALTGAATLAFVFDRSFNIMGGNLMSTMAGEFAFALAVSTCLVYLGLLVRGIETGRGRGWAAVLLALTGLCHLLVAFFALLATAVALILRPGRGTLRWAATMGATAGLSSAFWLLPFWWRSDHLNDMAWDKLIWFRSYLWDRDRMAADFLTNDPPLQPVIIAAVVGTLLSILFRRRLGLILALCALVLGLAFIHLP
;
A
#
# COMPACT_ATOMS: atom_id res chain seq x y z
N PHE A 1 -19.44 -4.03 -14.92
CA PHE A 1 -18.61 -5.00 -15.68
C PHE A 1 -17.95 -6.06 -14.80
N LEU A 2 -16.96 -5.77 -13.93
CA LEU A 2 -16.31 -6.81 -13.09
C LEU A 2 -17.32 -7.68 -12.33
N ARG A 3 -18.24 -7.04 -11.60
CA ARG A 3 -19.29 -7.68 -10.80
C ARG A 3 -20.27 -8.50 -11.64
N ASP A 4 -20.76 -7.90 -12.72
CA ASP A 4 -21.94 -8.43 -13.44
C ASP A 4 -21.54 -9.40 -14.57
N GLU A 5 -20.33 -9.27 -15.10
CA GLU A 5 -19.91 -9.98 -16.31
C GLU A 5 -18.74 -10.94 -16.07
N LEU A 6 -17.71 -10.51 -15.34
CA LEU A 6 -16.49 -11.32 -15.20
C LEU A 6 -16.59 -12.33 -14.05
N LEU A 7 -16.94 -11.87 -12.85
CA LEU A 7 -17.00 -12.74 -11.66
C LEU A 7 -18.01 -13.89 -11.78
N PRO A 8 -19.22 -13.71 -12.33
CA PRO A 8 -20.17 -14.82 -12.53
C PRO A 8 -19.65 -15.92 -13.46
N ARG A 9 -18.67 -15.57 -14.31
CA ARG A 9 -17.99 -16.49 -15.24
C ARG A 9 -16.63 -16.96 -14.71
N PHE A 10 -16.35 -16.75 -13.42
CA PHE A 10 -15.08 -17.09 -12.77
C PHE A 10 -13.86 -16.45 -13.44
N ARG A 11 -14.00 -15.21 -13.91
CA ARG A 11 -12.92 -14.44 -14.55
C ARG A 11 -12.59 -13.19 -13.74
N LEU A 12 -11.32 -12.80 -13.79
CA LEU A 12 -10.80 -11.57 -13.19
C LEU A 12 -10.37 -10.51 -14.21
N SER A 13 -10.34 -10.87 -15.50
CA SER A 13 -10.02 -9.98 -16.61
C SER A 13 -10.86 -10.38 -17.83
N GLY A 14 -11.10 -9.44 -18.74
CA GLY A 14 -11.86 -9.69 -19.97
C GLY A 14 -11.90 -8.48 -20.90
N TRP A 15 -12.66 -8.59 -21.98
CA TRP A 15 -12.90 -7.51 -22.94
C TRP A 15 -14.21 -6.80 -22.57
N ALA A 16 -14.13 -5.56 -22.11
CA ALA A 16 -15.31 -4.74 -21.85
C ALA A 16 -15.80 -4.13 -23.17
N PRO A 17 -17.12 -4.17 -23.47
CA PRO A 17 -17.67 -3.57 -24.68
C PRO A 17 -17.80 -2.04 -24.61
N ASP A 18 -17.37 -1.42 -23.52
CA ASP A 18 -17.36 0.03 -23.34
C ASP A 18 -16.34 0.71 -24.28
N TRP A 19 -16.52 1.99 -24.61
CA TRP A 19 -15.75 2.72 -25.63
C TRP A 19 -15.98 2.18 -27.06
N TYR A 20 -15.30 2.74 -28.07
CA TYR A 20 -15.55 2.42 -29.48
C TYR A 20 -15.48 0.92 -29.81
N ALA A 21 -14.32 0.29 -29.65
CA ALA A 21 -14.10 -1.13 -29.99
C ALA A 21 -14.04 -2.05 -28.76
N GLY A 22 -14.29 -1.51 -27.57
CA GLY A 22 -14.00 -2.18 -26.30
C GLY A 22 -12.59 -1.93 -25.78
N PHE A 23 -12.30 -2.42 -24.57
CA PHE A 23 -10.96 -2.37 -23.98
C PHE A 23 -10.66 -3.57 -23.06
N PRO A 24 -9.37 -3.93 -22.85
CA PRO A 24 -8.97 -5.07 -22.04
C PRO A 24 -9.07 -4.77 -20.53
N ALA A 25 -10.28 -4.85 -19.98
CA ALA A 25 -10.57 -4.61 -18.57
C ALA A 25 -9.76 -5.54 -17.64
N TYR A 26 -9.09 -4.94 -16.65
CA TYR A 26 -8.32 -5.60 -15.58
C TYR A 26 -7.18 -6.51 -16.07
N HIS A 27 -6.68 -6.28 -17.29
CA HIS A 27 -5.47 -6.91 -17.79
C HIS A 27 -4.22 -6.22 -17.24
N PHE A 28 -4.26 -4.88 -17.21
CA PHE A 28 -3.13 -4.03 -16.81
C PHE A 28 -3.41 -3.19 -15.56
N TYR A 29 -4.58 -3.37 -14.95
CA TYR A 29 -4.99 -2.72 -13.71
C TYR A 29 -5.14 -3.73 -12.58
N MET A 30 -4.55 -3.40 -11.45
CA MET A 30 -4.48 -4.23 -10.26
C MET A 30 -5.88 -4.59 -9.73
N VAL A 31 -6.12 -5.88 -9.49
CA VAL A 31 -7.48 -6.42 -9.29
C VAL A 31 -8.01 -6.26 -7.87
N VAL A 32 -7.15 -6.25 -6.85
CA VAL A 32 -7.58 -6.27 -5.44
C VAL A 32 -8.41 -5.05 -5.04
N PRO A 33 -8.04 -3.80 -5.39
CA PRO A 33 -8.87 -2.64 -5.10
C PRO A 33 -10.28 -2.75 -5.71
N MET A 34 -10.38 -3.31 -6.92
CA MET A 34 -11.65 -3.48 -7.62
C MET A 34 -12.51 -4.57 -6.97
N LEU A 35 -11.90 -5.68 -6.56
CA LEU A 35 -12.56 -6.73 -5.80
C LEU A 35 -13.05 -6.23 -4.44
N ALA A 36 -12.30 -5.36 -3.78
CA ALA A 36 -12.72 -4.74 -2.53
C ALA A 36 -13.99 -3.88 -2.72
N ILE A 37 -14.07 -3.13 -3.82
CA ILE A 37 -15.28 -2.35 -4.17
C ILE A 37 -16.46 -3.30 -4.38
N VAL A 38 -16.27 -4.38 -5.15
CA VAL A 38 -17.34 -5.35 -5.40
C VAL A 38 -17.78 -6.05 -4.12
N ALA A 39 -16.84 -6.44 -3.25
CA ALA A 39 -17.15 -7.10 -1.98
C ALA A 39 -18.01 -6.23 -1.07
N ILE A 40 -17.68 -4.95 -0.92
CA ILE A 40 -18.49 -3.98 -0.14
C ILE A 40 -19.82 -3.70 -0.83
N ASN A 41 -19.83 -3.62 -2.17
CA ASN A 41 -21.05 -3.33 -2.91
C ASN A 41 -22.09 -4.46 -2.83
N VAL A 42 -21.66 -5.71 -2.97
CA VAL A 42 -22.56 -6.87 -3.00
C VAL A 42 -22.99 -7.27 -1.58
N GLY A 43 -22.07 -7.20 -0.61
CA GLY A 43 -22.32 -7.73 0.72
C GLY A 43 -22.58 -9.24 0.72
N LEU A 44 -23.27 -9.72 1.76
CA LEU A 44 -23.75 -11.11 1.84
C LEU A 44 -25.19 -11.23 1.31
N VAL A 45 -25.52 -12.42 0.82
CA VAL A 45 -26.89 -12.74 0.40
C VAL A 45 -27.83 -12.85 1.60
N ALA A 46 -29.10 -12.47 1.43
CA ALA A 46 -30.12 -12.68 2.46
C ALA A 46 -30.46 -14.19 2.58
N PRO A 47 -30.73 -14.72 3.80
CA PRO A 47 -30.82 -14.01 5.08
C PRO A 47 -29.47 -13.86 5.81
N LEU A 48 -28.37 -14.37 5.26
CA LEU A 48 -27.06 -14.41 5.92
C LEU A 48 -26.54 -13.00 6.28
N SER A 49 -26.74 -12.01 5.41
CA SER A 49 -26.37 -10.61 5.69
C SER A 49 -27.00 -10.06 6.97
N VAL A 50 -28.29 -10.34 7.18
CA VAL A 50 -29.03 -9.92 8.37
C VAL A 50 -28.49 -10.62 9.61
N VAL A 51 -28.29 -11.93 9.54
CA VAL A 51 -27.75 -12.72 10.67
C VAL A 51 -26.37 -12.22 11.07
N VAL A 52 -25.48 -11.99 10.10
CA VAL A 52 -24.12 -11.50 10.35
C VAL A 52 -24.14 -10.07 10.90
N ALA A 53 -24.98 -9.18 10.36
CA ALA A 53 -25.10 -7.82 10.86
C ALA A 53 -25.63 -7.78 12.31
N LEU A 54 -26.63 -8.58 12.64
CA LEU A 54 -27.16 -8.71 14.00
C LEU A 54 -26.12 -9.29 14.96
N ALA A 55 -25.37 -10.32 14.53
CA ALA A 55 -24.29 -10.89 15.33
C ALA A 55 -23.17 -9.86 15.58
N ALA A 56 -22.80 -9.08 14.56
CA ALA A 56 -21.80 -8.02 14.69
C ALA A 56 -22.28 -6.90 15.62
N ALA A 57 -23.57 -6.51 15.56
CA ALA A 57 -24.18 -5.55 16.46
C ALA A 57 -24.21 -6.06 17.91
N ALA A 58 -24.61 -7.32 18.13
CA ALA A 58 -24.56 -7.95 19.44
C ALA A 58 -23.13 -8.03 19.99
N GLY A 59 -22.16 -8.35 19.13
CA GLY A 59 -20.73 -8.30 19.46
C GLY A 59 -20.28 -6.89 19.87
N ALA A 60 -20.71 -5.86 19.14
CA ALA A 60 -20.40 -4.46 19.47
C ALA A 60 -20.98 -4.05 20.83
N VAL A 61 -22.24 -4.41 21.12
CA VAL A 61 -22.86 -4.19 22.44
C VAL A 61 -22.05 -4.90 23.53
N ALA A 62 -21.69 -6.17 23.33
CA ALA A 62 -20.90 -6.92 24.29
C ALA A 62 -19.51 -6.29 24.54
N LEU A 63 -18.84 -5.79 23.50
CA LEU A 63 -17.58 -5.07 23.60
C LEU A 63 -17.70 -3.76 24.39
N ILE A 64 -18.76 -2.97 24.14
CA ILE A 64 -19.02 -1.71 24.86
C ILE A 64 -19.38 -1.96 26.31
N SER A 65 -20.18 -2.99 26.59
CA SER A 65 -20.60 -3.33 27.96
C SER A 65 -19.47 -3.88 28.81
N ARG A 66 -18.62 -4.76 28.24
CA ARG A 66 -17.55 -5.45 29.00
C ARG A 66 -16.22 -4.71 28.98
N ARG A 67 -15.98 -3.85 27.98
CA ARG A 67 -14.73 -3.12 27.72
C ARG A 67 -13.45 -3.96 27.94
N PRO A 68 -13.35 -5.19 27.39
CA PRO A 68 -12.14 -5.99 27.52
C PRO A 68 -10.94 -5.29 26.88
N ARG A 69 -9.72 -5.74 27.17
CA ARG A 69 -8.52 -5.24 26.47
C ARG A 69 -8.72 -5.39 24.96
N GLY A 70 -8.54 -4.30 24.21
CA GLY A 70 -8.74 -4.27 22.76
C GLY A 70 -10.18 -4.06 22.29
N TRP A 71 -11.11 -3.65 23.17
CA TRP A 71 -12.51 -3.41 22.78
C TRP A 71 -12.66 -2.36 21.67
N VAL A 72 -11.82 -1.32 21.63
CA VAL A 72 -11.86 -0.30 20.57
C VAL A 72 -11.51 -0.88 19.19
N PRO A 73 -10.36 -1.55 18.98
CA PRO A 73 -10.11 -2.32 17.74
C PRO A 73 -11.21 -3.35 17.43
N GLY A 74 -11.76 -4.00 18.45
CA GLY A 74 -12.88 -4.92 18.30
C GLY A 74 -14.12 -4.26 17.69
N LEU A 75 -14.45 -3.04 18.12
CA LEU A 75 -15.56 -2.26 17.56
C LEU A 75 -15.34 -1.85 16.11
N TRP A 76 -14.12 -1.47 15.76
CA TRP A 76 -13.76 -1.25 14.35
C TRP A 76 -13.94 -2.53 13.53
N GLY A 77 -13.55 -3.68 14.09
CA GLY A 77 -13.75 -5.00 13.49
C GLY A 77 -15.22 -5.33 13.26
N THR A 78 -16.10 -5.13 14.25
CA THR A 78 -17.53 -5.37 14.07
C THR A 78 -18.15 -4.40 13.07
N GLY A 79 -17.75 -3.14 13.06
CA GLY A 79 -18.16 -2.16 12.05
C GLY A 79 -17.76 -2.59 10.63
N ALA A 80 -16.52 -3.05 10.44
CA ALA A 80 -16.04 -3.57 9.16
C ALA A 80 -16.83 -4.82 8.71
N VAL A 81 -17.16 -5.72 9.63
CA VAL A 81 -18.01 -6.89 9.35
C VAL A 81 -19.40 -6.45 8.88
N VAL A 82 -20.01 -5.44 9.52
CA VAL A 82 -21.31 -4.91 9.08
C VAL A 82 -21.23 -4.33 7.67
N VAL A 83 -20.19 -3.53 7.38
CA VAL A 83 -19.98 -2.94 6.04
C VAL A 83 -19.77 -4.01 4.96
N LEU A 84 -19.11 -5.12 5.30
CA LEU A 84 -18.91 -6.25 4.38
C LEU A 84 -20.13 -7.17 4.29
N ALA A 85 -21.01 -7.17 5.29
CA ALA A 85 -22.18 -8.04 5.33
C ALA A 85 -23.39 -7.43 4.62
N LEU A 86 -23.59 -6.13 4.75
CA LEU A 86 -24.74 -5.43 4.18
C LEU A 86 -24.42 -4.94 2.77
N PRO A 87 -25.32 -5.13 1.78
CA PRO A 87 -25.13 -4.56 0.45
C PRO A 87 -25.11 -3.04 0.53
N VAL A 88 -24.06 -2.43 -0.02
CA VAL A 88 -23.86 -0.97 -0.05
C VAL A 88 -23.98 -0.48 -1.49
N HIS A 89 -24.64 0.67 -1.71
CA HIS A 89 -24.72 1.26 -3.05
C HIS A 89 -23.33 1.44 -3.68
N TYR A 90 -23.19 1.12 -4.98
CA TYR A 90 -21.89 1.08 -5.66
C TYR A 90 -21.09 2.37 -5.49
N GLY A 91 -21.73 3.53 -5.64
CA GLY A 91 -21.05 4.82 -5.49
C GLY A 91 -20.50 5.07 -4.08
N VAL A 92 -21.11 4.47 -3.05
CA VAL A 92 -20.61 4.54 -1.66
C VAL A 92 -19.46 3.56 -1.48
N ALA A 93 -19.61 2.31 -1.94
CA ALA A 93 -18.54 1.31 -1.90
C ALA A 93 -17.26 1.79 -2.60
N PHE A 94 -17.42 2.38 -3.79
CA PHE A 94 -16.34 3.01 -4.54
C PHE A 94 -15.63 4.09 -3.71
N LYS A 95 -16.39 5.07 -3.18
CA LYS A 95 -15.81 6.15 -2.36
C LYS A 95 -15.08 5.63 -1.12
N LEU A 96 -15.64 4.64 -0.44
CA LEU A 96 -15.02 4.04 0.75
C LEU A 96 -13.67 3.40 0.43
N VAL A 97 -13.58 2.60 -0.64
CA VAL A 97 -12.32 1.98 -1.04
C VAL A 97 -11.32 3.02 -1.54
N THR A 98 -11.78 4.02 -2.30
CA THR A 98 -10.95 5.12 -2.80
C THR A 98 -10.23 5.84 -1.67
N VAL A 99 -10.89 6.14 -0.55
CA VAL A 99 -10.26 6.85 0.58
C VAL A 99 -9.59 5.91 1.59
N ALA A 100 -9.84 4.60 1.55
CA ALA A 100 -9.37 3.66 2.56
C ALA A 100 -7.84 3.66 2.70
N GLY A 101 -7.10 3.77 1.58
CA GLY A 101 -5.64 3.86 1.60
C GLY A 101 -5.14 5.05 2.41
N LEU A 102 -5.71 6.23 2.17
CA LEU A 102 -5.35 7.49 2.86
C LEU A 102 -5.70 7.45 4.34
N VAL A 103 -6.90 6.97 4.68
CA VAL A 103 -7.37 6.86 6.07
C VAL A 103 -6.54 5.85 6.86
N ALA A 104 -6.15 4.74 6.24
CA ALA A 104 -5.33 3.71 6.88
C ALA A 104 -3.86 4.12 7.03
N MET A 105 -3.37 5.09 6.25
CA MET A 105 -1.94 5.38 6.14
C MET A 105 -1.28 5.80 7.47
N PRO A 106 -1.88 6.66 8.32
CA PRO A 106 -1.28 6.98 9.62
C PRO A 106 -1.20 5.78 10.55
N VAL A 107 -2.21 4.90 10.53
CA VAL A 107 -2.21 3.66 11.32
C VAL A 107 -1.16 2.69 10.79
N ALA A 108 -1.00 2.61 9.47
CA ALA A 108 0.03 1.79 8.83
C ALA A 108 1.45 2.31 9.12
N GLY A 109 1.64 3.63 9.11
CA GLY A 109 2.89 4.28 9.52
C GLY A 109 3.19 4.05 11.01
N TRP A 110 2.16 4.05 11.87
CA TRP A 110 2.32 3.65 13.26
C TRP A 110 2.74 2.19 13.40
N ALA A 111 2.08 1.30 12.66
CA ALA A 111 2.39 -0.13 12.66
C ALA A 111 3.80 -0.41 12.14
N LEU A 112 4.29 0.33 11.13
CA LEU A 112 5.68 0.28 10.67
C LEU A 112 6.65 0.46 11.84
N GLY A 113 6.54 1.58 12.56
CA GLY A 113 7.43 1.90 13.67
C GLY A 113 7.29 0.90 14.83
N TYR A 114 6.05 0.51 15.16
CA TYR A 114 5.77 -0.45 16.24
C TYR A 114 6.36 -1.83 15.93
N LEU A 115 6.08 -2.38 14.75
CA LEU A 115 6.56 -3.70 14.34
C LEU A 115 8.07 -3.72 14.15
N ALA A 116 8.67 -2.62 13.69
CA ALA A 116 10.12 -2.46 13.59
C ALA A 116 10.83 -2.27 14.95
N GLY A 117 10.09 -2.25 16.07
CA GLY A 117 10.65 -2.17 17.41
C GLY A 117 11.16 -0.77 17.79
N LEU A 118 10.60 0.30 17.23
CA LEU A 118 10.92 1.65 17.68
C LEU A 118 10.37 1.89 19.09
N PRO A 119 11.18 2.45 20.01
CA PRO A 119 10.69 2.82 21.35
C PRO A 119 9.71 4.00 21.26
N PRO A 120 8.75 4.15 22.20
CA PRO A 120 7.93 5.34 22.29
C PRO A 120 8.80 6.63 22.37
N PRO A 121 8.41 7.73 21.70
CA PRO A 121 7.21 7.93 20.88
C PRO A 121 7.36 7.51 19.40
N GLY A 122 8.40 6.78 19.03
CA GLY A 122 8.77 6.44 17.64
C GLY A 122 7.63 5.96 16.74
N PRO A 123 6.80 4.97 17.15
CA PRO A 123 5.65 4.56 16.34
C PRO A 123 4.63 5.68 16.07
N ALA A 124 4.37 6.54 17.05
CA ALA A 124 3.46 7.69 16.83
C ALA A 124 4.05 8.68 15.82
N LEU A 125 5.37 8.92 15.90
CA LEU A 125 6.08 9.79 14.96
C LEU A 125 6.09 9.22 13.53
N THR A 126 6.27 7.91 13.35
CA THR A 126 6.20 7.31 12.01
C THR A 126 4.79 7.36 11.42
N GLY A 127 3.75 7.23 12.25
CA GLY A 127 2.36 7.48 11.85
C GLY A 127 2.14 8.93 11.42
N ALA A 128 2.55 9.91 12.25
CA ALA A 128 2.41 11.33 11.95
C ALA A 128 3.20 11.75 10.70
N ALA A 129 4.39 11.19 10.48
CA ALA A 129 5.20 11.49 9.30
C ALA A 129 4.51 11.16 7.97
N THR A 130 3.58 10.19 7.96
CA THR A 130 2.79 9.90 6.75
C THR A 130 1.91 11.07 6.30
N LEU A 131 1.52 11.96 7.23
CA LEU A 131 0.68 13.12 6.90
C LEU A 131 1.38 14.08 5.94
N ALA A 132 2.69 14.24 6.06
CA ALA A 132 3.47 15.07 5.13
C ALA A 132 3.39 14.53 3.69
N PHE A 133 3.35 13.20 3.51
CA PHE A 133 3.15 12.56 2.21
C PHE A 133 1.69 12.62 1.76
N VAL A 134 0.73 12.36 2.65
CA VAL A 134 -0.71 12.41 2.32
C VAL A 134 -1.11 13.78 1.78
N PHE A 135 -0.62 14.85 2.40
CA PHE A 135 -0.91 16.23 2.01
C PHE A 135 0.09 16.83 1.02
N ASP A 136 1.04 16.04 0.50
CA ASP A 136 1.99 16.51 -0.49
C ASP A 136 1.27 16.93 -1.79
N ARG A 137 1.53 18.16 -2.26
CA ARG A 137 0.97 18.75 -3.48
C ARG A 137 1.97 18.85 -4.63
N SER A 138 3.13 18.19 -4.51
CA SER A 138 4.15 18.15 -5.54
C SER A 138 3.88 17.10 -6.64
N PHE A 139 2.92 16.19 -6.45
CA PHE A 139 2.52 15.22 -7.48
C PHE A 139 1.01 14.97 -7.45
N ASN A 140 0.42 14.68 -8.60
CA ASN A 140 -1.02 14.45 -8.73
C ASN A 140 -1.42 13.21 -9.55
N ILE A 141 -0.47 12.50 -10.18
CA ILE A 141 -0.71 11.25 -10.93
C ILE A 141 0.40 10.21 -10.69
N MET A 142 1.35 10.52 -9.80
CA MET A 142 2.55 9.70 -9.55
C MET A 142 2.66 9.39 -8.05
N GLY A 143 1.58 8.87 -7.45
CA GLY A 143 1.65 8.51 -6.03
C GLY A 143 0.34 8.14 -5.37
N GLY A 144 0.46 7.88 -4.06
CA GLY A 144 -0.64 7.56 -3.15
C GLY A 144 -1.00 8.70 -2.20
N ASN A 145 -0.66 9.94 -2.54
CA ASN A 145 -1.07 11.14 -1.81
C ASN A 145 -2.53 11.51 -2.13
N LEU A 146 -3.07 12.52 -1.45
CA LEU A 146 -4.47 12.92 -1.60
C LEU A 146 -4.80 13.36 -3.04
N MET A 147 -3.94 14.19 -3.64
CA MET A 147 -4.11 14.69 -5.02
C MET A 147 -4.15 13.55 -6.03
N SER A 148 -3.20 12.60 -5.95
CA SER A 148 -3.16 11.46 -6.86
C SER A 148 -4.32 10.50 -6.65
N THR A 149 -4.75 10.30 -5.41
CA THR A 149 -5.96 9.51 -5.11
C THR A 149 -7.19 10.09 -5.79
N MET A 150 -7.34 11.42 -5.82
CA MET A 150 -8.44 12.09 -6.50
C MET A 150 -8.33 12.02 -8.04
N ALA A 151 -7.12 11.91 -8.58
CA ALA A 151 -6.89 11.69 -10.02
C ALA A 151 -7.14 10.23 -10.47
N GLY A 152 -7.46 9.33 -9.55
CA GLY A 152 -7.74 7.92 -9.84
C GLY A 152 -6.69 6.94 -9.33
N GLU A 153 -5.56 7.41 -8.77
CA GLU A 153 -4.46 6.58 -8.24
C GLU A 153 -4.73 6.01 -6.84
N PHE A 154 -5.99 5.73 -6.50
CA PHE A 154 -6.36 5.27 -5.15
C PHE A 154 -5.80 3.88 -4.81
N ALA A 155 -5.57 3.05 -5.82
CA ALA A 155 -4.90 1.76 -5.69
C ALA A 155 -3.45 1.93 -5.17
N PHE A 156 -2.78 3.01 -5.56
CA PHE A 156 -1.46 3.39 -5.06
C PHE A 156 -1.50 3.66 -3.56
N ALA A 157 -2.47 4.45 -3.07
CA ALA A 157 -2.61 4.75 -1.64
C ALA A 157 -2.84 3.48 -0.79
N LEU A 158 -3.64 2.54 -1.29
CA LEU A 158 -3.82 1.22 -0.65
C LEU A 158 -2.52 0.41 -0.63
N ALA A 159 -1.77 0.42 -1.72
CA ALA A 159 -0.48 -0.27 -1.81
C ALA A 159 0.56 0.33 -0.85
N VAL A 160 0.64 1.66 -0.72
CA VAL A 160 1.53 2.33 0.25
C VAL A 160 1.18 1.92 1.68
N SER A 161 -0.10 1.94 2.05
CA SER A 161 -0.53 1.54 3.39
C SER A 161 -0.19 0.08 3.72
N THR A 162 -0.38 -0.85 2.77
CA THR A 162 0.05 -2.24 2.97
C THR A 162 1.58 -2.38 3.02
N CYS A 163 2.30 -1.62 2.20
CA CYS A 163 3.77 -1.61 2.17
C CYS A 163 4.37 -1.12 3.49
N LEU A 164 3.80 -0.08 4.13
CA LEU A 164 4.29 0.42 5.42
C LEU A 164 4.22 -0.68 6.49
N VAL A 165 3.10 -1.41 6.59
CA VAL A 165 2.98 -2.52 7.54
C VAL A 165 3.94 -3.67 7.17
N TYR A 166 4.08 -3.96 5.88
CA TYR A 166 5.05 -4.94 5.37
C TYR A 166 6.48 -4.61 5.81
N LEU A 167 6.93 -3.36 5.68
CA LEU A 167 8.28 -2.95 6.09
C LEU A 167 8.52 -3.16 7.59
N GLY A 168 7.50 -2.93 8.43
CA GLY A 168 7.58 -3.23 9.86
C GLY A 168 7.74 -4.72 10.12
N LEU A 169 6.98 -5.57 9.41
CA LEU A 169 7.12 -7.02 9.46
C LEU A 169 8.44 -7.52 8.90
N LEU A 170 8.99 -6.87 7.87
CA LEU A 170 10.29 -7.19 7.28
C LEU A 170 11.38 -7.01 8.34
N VAL A 171 11.45 -5.85 8.99
CA VAL A 171 12.44 -5.57 10.04
C VAL A 171 12.30 -6.57 11.20
N ARG A 172 11.08 -6.80 11.69
CA ARG A 172 10.85 -7.80 12.75
C ARG A 172 11.20 -9.21 12.32
N GLY A 173 10.87 -9.55 11.09
CA GLY A 173 10.97 -10.90 10.52
C GLY A 173 12.40 -11.30 10.28
N ILE A 174 13.23 -10.40 9.75
CA ILE A 174 14.66 -10.65 9.63
C ILE A 174 15.28 -10.83 11.03
N GLU A 175 14.92 -10.03 12.03
CA GLU A 175 15.51 -10.12 13.37
C GLU A 175 15.11 -11.39 14.12
N THR A 176 13.83 -11.77 14.05
CA THR A 176 13.24 -12.82 14.88
C THR A 176 12.97 -14.14 14.16
N GLY A 177 13.01 -14.17 12.83
CA GLY A 177 12.61 -15.33 12.01
C GLY A 177 11.09 -15.63 12.02
N ARG A 178 10.27 -14.76 12.63
CA ARG A 178 8.82 -14.92 12.76
C ARG A 178 8.05 -14.08 11.74
N GLY A 179 6.73 -14.26 11.66
CA GLY A 179 5.84 -13.39 10.88
C GLY A 179 5.94 -13.52 9.34
N ARG A 180 6.62 -14.55 8.82
CA ARG A 180 6.83 -14.73 7.37
C ARG A 180 5.54 -14.81 6.54
N GLY A 181 4.50 -15.47 7.08
CA GLY A 181 3.20 -15.58 6.40
C GLY A 181 2.50 -14.23 6.25
N TRP A 182 2.44 -13.45 7.34
CA TRP A 182 1.87 -12.10 7.28
C TRP A 182 2.68 -11.14 6.40
N ALA A 183 4.01 -11.24 6.43
CA ALA A 183 4.86 -10.48 5.52
C ALA A 183 4.61 -10.87 4.05
N ALA A 184 4.43 -12.16 3.77
CA ALA A 184 4.12 -12.64 2.42
C ALA A 184 2.75 -12.15 1.93
N VAL A 185 1.73 -12.20 2.79
CA VAL A 185 0.38 -11.68 2.49
C VAL A 185 0.45 -10.19 2.17
N LEU A 186 1.13 -9.39 3.00
CA LEU A 186 1.22 -7.95 2.77
C LEU A 186 2.05 -7.60 1.53
N LEU A 187 3.14 -8.31 1.25
CA LEU A 187 3.91 -8.11 0.02
C LEU A 187 3.07 -8.44 -1.23
N ALA A 188 2.34 -9.55 -1.19
CA ALA A 188 1.42 -9.93 -2.26
C ALA A 188 0.32 -8.88 -2.44
N LEU A 189 -0.31 -8.41 -1.35
CA LEU A 189 -1.32 -7.35 -1.40
C LEU A 189 -0.76 -6.02 -1.92
N THR A 190 0.46 -5.64 -1.54
CA THR A 190 1.12 -4.45 -2.10
C THR A 190 1.24 -4.57 -3.61
N GLY A 191 1.70 -5.71 -4.14
CA GLY A 191 1.80 -5.94 -5.59
C GLY A 191 0.45 -6.03 -6.30
N LEU A 192 -0.52 -6.71 -5.69
CA LEU A 192 -1.88 -6.84 -6.22
C LEU A 192 -2.73 -5.57 -6.07
N CYS A 193 -2.21 -4.54 -5.39
CA CYS A 193 -2.77 -3.20 -5.35
C CYS A 193 -2.01 -2.24 -6.28
N HIS A 194 -0.68 -2.26 -6.30
CA HIS A 194 0.11 -1.37 -7.17
C HIS A 194 1.54 -1.89 -7.39
N LEU A 195 1.90 -2.15 -8.65
CA LEU A 195 3.18 -2.77 -9.01
C LEU A 195 4.40 -1.90 -8.65
N LEU A 196 4.34 -0.58 -8.88
CA LEU A 196 5.46 0.32 -8.53
C LEU A 196 5.81 0.29 -7.03
N VAL A 197 4.80 0.17 -6.16
CA VAL A 197 5.02 0.09 -4.71
C VAL A 197 5.61 -1.26 -4.33
N ALA A 198 5.26 -2.34 -5.05
CA ALA A 198 5.90 -3.63 -4.84
C ALA A 198 7.37 -3.62 -5.21
N PHE A 199 7.80 -2.90 -6.26
CA PHE A 199 9.23 -2.74 -6.55
C PHE A 199 9.97 -2.04 -5.42
N PHE A 200 9.36 -1.02 -4.80
CA PHE A 200 9.92 -0.41 -3.59
C PHE A 200 10.02 -1.41 -2.42
N ALA A 201 8.99 -2.23 -2.19
CA ALA A 201 9.00 -3.26 -1.15
C ALA A 201 10.10 -4.31 -1.40
N LEU A 202 10.31 -4.72 -2.66
CA LEU A 202 11.37 -5.63 -3.06
C LEU A 202 12.76 -5.01 -2.88
N LEU A 203 12.94 -3.73 -3.25
CA LEU A 203 14.18 -2.99 -2.97
C LEU A 203 14.47 -2.96 -1.47
N ALA A 204 13.48 -2.62 -0.63
CA ALA A 204 13.64 -2.62 0.81
C ALA A 204 14.00 -4.01 1.37
N THR A 205 13.46 -5.07 0.78
CA THR A 205 13.81 -6.46 1.11
C THR A 205 15.26 -6.76 0.78
N ALA A 206 15.72 -6.36 -0.41
CA ALA A 206 17.09 -6.56 -0.85
C ALA A 206 18.07 -5.79 0.06
N VAL A 207 17.78 -4.52 0.35
CA VAL A 207 18.55 -3.69 1.28
C VAL A 207 18.59 -4.32 2.68
N ALA A 208 17.46 -4.83 3.18
CA ALA A 208 17.41 -5.51 4.48
C ALA A 208 18.27 -6.78 4.52
N LEU A 209 18.36 -7.53 3.42
CA LEU A 209 19.24 -8.69 3.28
C LEU A 209 20.72 -8.30 3.26
N ILE A 210 21.07 -7.21 2.57
CA ILE A 210 22.43 -6.66 2.52
C ILE A 210 22.88 -6.18 3.91
N LEU A 211 21.99 -5.52 4.66
CA LEU A 211 22.27 -5.05 6.02
C LEU A 211 22.32 -6.17 7.08
N ARG A 212 21.84 -7.39 6.75
CA ARG A 212 21.86 -8.53 7.67
C ARG A 212 22.07 -9.86 6.94
N PRO A 213 23.25 -10.06 6.34
CA PRO A 213 23.55 -11.30 5.65
C PRO A 213 23.53 -12.46 6.64
N GLY A 214 22.94 -13.58 6.24
CA GLY A 214 22.88 -14.77 7.07
C GLY A 214 21.92 -15.81 6.51
N ARG A 215 22.24 -17.10 6.70
CA ARG A 215 21.42 -18.21 6.20
C ARG A 215 19.99 -18.18 6.74
N GLY A 216 19.81 -17.79 7.99
CA GLY A 216 18.49 -17.63 8.61
C GLY A 216 17.67 -16.52 7.96
N THR A 217 18.27 -15.34 7.77
CA THR A 217 17.65 -14.21 7.07
C THR A 217 17.28 -14.59 5.63
N LEU A 218 18.21 -15.23 4.90
CA LEU A 218 17.99 -15.67 3.53
C LEU A 218 16.86 -16.69 3.43
N ARG A 219 16.83 -17.72 4.30
CA ARG A 219 15.74 -18.70 4.33
C ARG A 219 14.40 -18.04 4.65
N TRP A 220 14.38 -17.10 5.60
CA TRP A 220 13.17 -16.35 5.94
C TRP A 220 12.67 -15.55 4.73
N ALA A 221 13.55 -14.77 4.08
CA ALA A 221 13.18 -13.94 2.93
C ALA A 221 12.80 -14.79 1.71
N ALA A 222 13.51 -15.88 1.43
CA ALA A 222 13.20 -16.77 0.32
C ALA A 222 11.84 -17.44 0.50
N THR A 223 11.54 -17.98 1.68
CA THR A 223 10.22 -18.59 1.93
C THR A 223 9.09 -17.57 1.93
N MET A 224 9.30 -16.39 2.54
CA MET A 224 8.34 -15.28 2.50
C MET A 224 8.08 -14.81 1.06
N GLY A 225 9.15 -14.56 0.28
CA GLY A 225 9.07 -14.08 -1.10
C GLY A 225 8.45 -15.11 -2.04
N ALA A 226 8.77 -16.40 -1.87
CA ALA A 226 8.15 -17.47 -2.64
C ALA A 226 6.65 -17.56 -2.35
N THR A 227 6.23 -17.49 -1.07
CA THR A 227 4.81 -17.45 -0.72
C THR A 227 4.13 -16.21 -1.32
N ALA A 228 4.72 -15.02 -1.21
CA ALA A 228 4.16 -13.80 -1.79
C ALA A 228 4.02 -13.88 -3.32
N GLY A 229 5.06 -14.36 -4.01
CA GLY A 229 5.08 -14.55 -5.46
C GLY A 229 4.01 -15.55 -5.91
N LEU A 230 3.94 -16.72 -5.28
CA LEU A 230 2.92 -17.73 -5.61
C LEU A 230 1.49 -17.21 -5.34
N SER A 231 1.28 -16.49 -4.23
CA SER A 231 -0.03 -15.91 -3.91
C SER A 231 -0.47 -14.80 -4.85
N SER A 232 0.46 -14.15 -5.57
CA SER A 232 0.16 -13.09 -6.54
C SER A 232 0.30 -13.52 -8.00
N ALA A 233 0.84 -14.72 -8.24
CA ALA A 233 1.15 -15.25 -9.57
C ALA A 233 -0.08 -15.33 -10.49
N PHE A 234 -1.26 -15.61 -9.94
CA PHE A 234 -2.51 -15.71 -10.71
C PHE A 234 -2.85 -14.41 -11.47
N TRP A 235 -2.33 -13.27 -11.02
CA TRP A 235 -2.54 -11.97 -11.66
C TRP A 235 -1.25 -11.43 -12.29
N LEU A 236 -0.12 -11.51 -11.59
CA LEU A 236 1.16 -10.98 -12.08
C LEU A 236 1.70 -11.72 -13.31
N LEU A 237 1.54 -13.06 -13.39
CA LEU A 237 2.03 -13.81 -14.55
C LEU A 237 1.23 -13.49 -15.82
N PRO A 238 -0.11 -13.48 -15.82
CA PRO A 238 -0.87 -13.03 -17.00
C PRO A 238 -0.68 -11.57 -17.36
N PHE A 239 -0.40 -10.69 -16.39
CA PHE A 239 -0.01 -9.31 -16.64
C PHE A 239 1.31 -9.27 -17.42
N TRP A 240 2.34 -9.93 -16.89
CA TRP A 240 3.68 -9.94 -17.48
C TRP A 240 3.68 -10.58 -18.87
N TRP A 241 2.99 -11.70 -19.05
CA TRP A 241 2.89 -12.37 -20.37
C TRP A 241 2.25 -11.49 -21.45
N ARG A 242 1.46 -10.48 -21.04
CA ARG A 242 0.75 -9.58 -21.95
C ARG A 242 1.33 -8.17 -21.94
N SER A 243 2.51 -7.95 -21.34
CA SER A 243 3.12 -6.63 -21.21
C SER A 243 3.37 -5.96 -22.57
N ASP A 244 3.55 -6.74 -23.63
CA ASP A 244 3.74 -6.23 -25.00
C ASP A 244 2.50 -5.51 -25.56
N HIS A 245 1.34 -5.64 -24.91
CA HIS A 245 0.12 -4.91 -25.24
C HIS A 245 -0.13 -3.70 -24.33
N LEU A 246 0.80 -3.36 -23.44
CA LEU A 246 0.71 -2.11 -22.68
C LEU A 246 0.80 -0.93 -23.64
N ASN A 247 -0.07 0.06 -23.44
CA ASN A 247 0.05 1.31 -24.15
C ASN A 247 1.32 2.04 -23.68
N ASP A 248 2.10 2.52 -24.64
CA ASP A 248 3.13 3.50 -24.36
C ASP A 248 2.44 4.81 -23.96
N MET A 249 2.71 5.26 -22.73
CA MET A 249 2.19 6.53 -22.23
C MET A 249 2.96 7.74 -22.77
N ALA A 250 3.99 7.52 -23.59
CA ALA A 250 4.88 8.54 -24.13
C ALA A 250 5.46 9.43 -23.02
N TRP A 251 5.82 8.81 -21.89
CA TRP A 251 6.42 9.51 -20.77
C TRP A 251 7.90 9.79 -21.04
N ASP A 252 8.27 11.07 -20.93
CA ASP A 252 9.65 11.50 -21.00
C ASP A 252 10.34 11.47 -19.63
N LYS A 253 11.64 11.21 -19.64
CA LYS A 253 12.47 11.30 -18.44
C LYS A 253 12.49 12.75 -17.91
N LEU A 254 12.15 12.89 -16.64
CA LEU A 254 12.28 14.16 -15.92
C LEU A 254 13.77 14.45 -15.65
N ILE A 255 14.31 15.46 -16.33
CA ILE A 255 15.75 15.84 -16.24
C ILE A 255 16.04 16.95 -15.23
N TRP A 256 15.00 17.59 -14.66
CA TRP A 256 15.12 18.64 -13.65
C TRP A 256 15.41 18.05 -12.27
N PHE A 257 16.48 17.25 -12.16
CA PHE A 257 16.74 16.40 -10.99
C PHE A 257 16.75 17.19 -9.68
N ARG A 258 17.41 18.36 -9.68
CA ARG A 258 17.47 19.25 -8.52
C ARG A 258 16.09 19.76 -8.11
N SER A 259 15.21 20.08 -9.07
CA SER A 259 13.84 20.49 -8.80
C SER A 259 13.06 19.36 -8.12
N TYR A 260 13.15 18.13 -8.61
CA TYR A 260 12.41 17.01 -8.02
C TYR A 260 12.99 16.48 -6.70
N LEU A 261 14.31 16.60 -6.49
CA LEU A 261 15.00 16.08 -5.30
C LEU A 261 15.21 17.12 -4.20
N TRP A 262 15.02 18.42 -4.47
CA TRP A 262 15.32 19.47 -3.50
C TRP A 262 14.41 20.70 -3.61
N ASP A 263 14.47 21.47 -4.70
CA ASP A 263 13.89 22.83 -4.74
C ASP A 263 12.38 22.87 -4.99
N ARG A 264 11.87 21.93 -5.81
CA ARG A 264 10.49 21.88 -6.33
C ARG A 264 10.02 23.20 -6.97
N ASP A 265 10.95 23.89 -7.64
CA ASP A 265 10.76 25.14 -8.36
C ASP A 265 10.23 24.93 -9.79
N ARG A 266 10.57 23.80 -10.42
CA ARG A 266 10.09 23.39 -11.73
C ARG A 266 9.45 22.00 -11.66
N MET A 267 8.14 21.94 -11.90
CA MET A 267 7.34 20.73 -11.78
C MET A 267 6.62 20.41 -13.11
N ALA A 268 6.04 19.22 -13.20
CA ALA A 268 5.38 18.73 -14.41
C ALA A 268 4.11 19.53 -14.78
N ALA A 269 3.53 20.26 -13.83
CA ALA A 269 2.36 21.09 -14.06
C ALA A 269 2.35 22.30 -13.11
N ASP A 270 1.77 23.41 -13.57
CA ASP A 270 1.82 24.71 -12.90
C ASP A 270 1.08 24.75 -11.55
N PHE A 271 0.13 23.85 -11.32
CA PHE A 271 -0.59 23.75 -10.05
C PHE A 271 0.13 22.89 -9.00
N LEU A 272 1.22 22.22 -9.36
CA LEU A 272 2.04 21.44 -8.42
C LEU A 272 2.98 22.40 -7.68
N THR A 273 3.07 22.23 -6.36
CA THR A 273 3.79 23.18 -5.50
C THR A 273 4.64 22.45 -4.46
N ASN A 274 5.66 23.13 -3.94
CA ASN A 274 6.46 22.65 -2.81
C ASN A 274 5.70 22.80 -1.49
N ASP A 275 4.60 22.07 -1.33
CA ASP A 275 3.78 22.11 -0.13
C ASP A 275 3.31 20.72 0.32
N PRO A 276 3.64 20.29 1.56
CA PRO A 276 4.54 20.97 2.49
C PRO A 276 5.98 21.05 1.92
N PRO A 277 6.81 21.99 2.39
CA PRO A 277 8.20 22.09 1.94
C PRO A 277 8.95 20.77 2.11
N LEU A 278 9.64 20.32 1.06
CA LEU A 278 10.41 19.07 1.06
C LEU A 278 11.66 19.16 1.95
N GLN A 279 12.27 20.33 2.04
CA GLN A 279 13.57 20.53 2.68
C GLN A 279 13.57 20.14 4.18
N PRO A 280 12.57 20.52 5.00
CA PRO A 280 12.44 20.00 6.36
C PRO A 280 12.36 18.48 6.43
N VAL A 281 11.70 17.83 5.48
CA VAL A 281 11.59 16.35 5.43
C VAL A 281 12.96 15.74 5.12
N ILE A 282 13.73 16.31 4.18
CA ILE A 282 15.09 15.87 3.87
C ILE A 282 16.01 16.04 5.08
N ILE A 283 15.97 17.19 5.75
CA ILE A 283 16.77 17.45 6.95
C ILE A 283 16.43 16.43 8.03
N ALA A 284 15.14 16.18 8.28
CA ALA A 284 14.69 15.16 9.22
C ALA A 284 15.16 13.75 8.83
N ALA A 285 15.17 13.42 7.54
CA ALA A 285 15.66 12.14 7.02
C ALA A 285 17.18 11.99 7.20
N VAL A 286 17.97 13.04 6.97
CA VAL A 286 19.42 13.05 7.21
C VAL A 286 19.73 12.86 8.69
N VAL A 287 19.08 13.64 9.56
CA VAL A 287 19.21 13.48 11.03
C VAL A 287 18.79 12.08 11.45
N GLY A 288 17.64 11.59 10.97
CA GLY A 288 17.16 10.24 11.24
C GLY A 288 18.12 9.15 10.78
N THR A 289 18.82 9.35 9.66
CA THR A 289 19.86 8.44 9.15
C THR A 289 21.06 8.42 10.08
N LEU A 290 21.59 9.59 10.47
CA LEU A 290 22.72 9.71 11.41
C LEU A 290 22.40 9.06 12.76
N LEU A 291 21.22 9.34 13.32
CA LEU A 291 20.76 8.72 14.56
C LEU A 291 20.57 7.21 14.40
N SER A 292 20.14 6.74 13.23
CA SER A 292 20.00 5.31 12.95
C SER A 292 21.35 4.60 12.85
N ILE A 293 22.38 5.26 12.35
CA ILE A 293 23.76 4.75 12.40
C ILE A 293 24.23 4.67 13.86
N LEU A 294 24.11 5.78 14.60
CA LEU A 294 24.57 5.89 15.99
C LEU A 294 23.89 4.85 16.91
N PHE A 295 22.57 4.71 16.81
CA PHE A 295 21.77 3.80 17.62
C PHE A 295 21.52 2.43 16.94
N ARG A 296 22.17 2.16 15.82
CA ARG A 296 22.05 0.91 15.05
C ARG A 296 20.59 0.52 14.74
N ARG A 297 19.77 1.51 14.37
CA ARG A 297 18.35 1.32 14.03
C ARG A 297 18.21 0.86 12.57
N ARG A 298 17.88 -0.41 12.39
CA ARG A 298 17.75 -1.02 11.04
C ARG A 298 16.73 -0.32 10.15
N LEU A 299 15.56 0.04 10.70
CA LEU A 299 14.50 0.65 9.91
C LEU A 299 15.00 1.92 9.20
N GLY A 300 15.66 2.82 9.93
CA GLY A 300 16.18 4.05 9.35
C GLY A 300 17.30 3.81 8.33
N LEU A 301 18.18 2.82 8.57
CA LEU A 301 19.20 2.43 7.58
C LEU A 301 18.60 1.87 6.29
N ILE A 302 17.55 1.04 6.39
CA ILE A 302 16.84 0.50 5.23
C ILE A 302 16.22 1.64 4.43
N LEU A 303 15.46 2.53 5.09
CA LEU A 303 14.81 3.66 4.42
C LEU A 303 15.83 4.62 3.78
N ALA A 304 16.94 4.91 4.46
CA ALA A 304 18.01 5.77 3.95
C ALA A 304 18.68 5.17 2.70
N LEU A 305 19.01 3.88 2.72
CA LEU A 305 19.59 3.21 1.57
C LEU A 305 18.60 3.09 0.41
N CYS A 306 17.31 2.82 0.68
CA CYS A 306 16.28 2.87 -0.37
C CYS A 306 16.19 4.26 -1.00
N ALA A 307 16.17 5.33 -0.19
CA ALA A 307 16.13 6.70 -0.69
C ALA A 307 17.36 7.04 -1.55
N LEU A 308 18.55 6.60 -1.13
CA LEU A 308 19.78 6.76 -1.91
C LEU A 308 19.69 6.01 -3.25
N VAL A 309 19.30 4.73 -3.24
CA VAL A 309 19.20 3.91 -4.45
C VAL A 309 18.15 4.48 -5.41
N LEU A 310 16.98 4.89 -4.90
CA LEU A 310 15.93 5.51 -5.73
C LEU A 310 16.34 6.87 -6.28
N GLY A 311 17.03 7.70 -5.49
CA GLY A 311 17.55 8.98 -5.96
C GLY A 311 18.60 8.81 -7.08
N LEU A 312 19.51 7.85 -6.92
CA LEU A 312 20.48 7.50 -7.96
C LEU A 312 19.79 6.90 -9.20
N ALA A 313 18.80 6.04 -8.99
CA ALA A 313 18.02 5.46 -10.08
C ALA A 313 17.28 6.55 -10.88
N PHE A 314 16.65 7.52 -10.20
CA PHE A 314 15.98 8.65 -10.84
C PHE A 314 16.93 9.49 -11.72
N ILE A 315 18.18 9.66 -11.29
CA ILE A 315 19.19 10.41 -12.05
C ILE A 315 19.72 9.59 -13.23
N HIS A 316 20.05 8.32 -13.01
CA HIS A 316 20.89 7.55 -13.93
C HIS A 316 20.14 6.54 -14.80
N LEU A 317 18.99 6.02 -14.37
CA LEU A 317 18.19 5.13 -15.21
C LEU A 317 17.48 5.92 -16.30
N PRO A 318 17.31 5.33 -17.50
CA PRO A 318 16.56 5.95 -18.59
C PRO A 318 15.11 6.23 -18.22
#